data_AF-A0A920NZF1-F1
#
_entry.id   AF-A0A920NZF1-F1
#
_cell.length_a   1.000
_cell.length_b   1.000
_cell.length_c   1.000
_cell.angle_alpha   90.00
_cell.angle_beta   90.00
_cell.angle_gamma   90.00
#
_symmetry.space_group_name_H-M   'P 1'
#
loop_
_entity.id
_entity.type
_entity.pdbx_description
1 polymer ?
#
loop_
_entity_poly.entity_id
_entity_poly.type
_entity_poly.pdbx_seq_one_letter_code
_entity_poly.pdbx_strand_id
1 'polypeptide(L)'
;MKGMSLAGHLKLKNLVMLFETIQFQLMVQQISRVLDNFKKRFEGYGWDYISINGHNEKEIFKALKKVQKAKKPTVISCKTKIGYGSPNKSGKARPMEVHWE
;
A
#
# COMPACT_ATOMS: atom_id res chain seq x y z
N MET A 1 9.13 -2.45 -11.23
CA MET A 1 9.33 -1.08 -11.78
C MET A 1 8.88 -0.95 -13.23
N LYS A 2 9.43 -1.73 -14.18
CA LYS A 2 9.08 -1.63 -15.61
C LYS A 2 7.57 -1.72 -15.89
N GLY A 3 6.88 -2.69 -15.30
CA GLY A 3 5.42 -2.84 -15.43
C GLY A 3 4.62 -1.66 -14.90
N MET A 4 5.04 -1.05 -13.77
CA MET A 4 4.35 0.12 -13.20
C MET A 4 4.51 1.35 -14.10
N SER A 5 5.72 1.58 -14.63
CA SER A 5 5.98 2.68 -15.55
C SER A 5 5.16 2.52 -16.84
N LEU A 6 5.14 1.32 -17.42
CA LEU A 6 4.36 1.03 -18.63
C LEU A 6 2.85 1.22 -18.41
N ALA A 7 2.30 0.71 -17.31
CA ALA A 7 0.89 0.85 -16.99
C ALA A 7 0.45 2.30 -16.82
N GLY A 8 1.30 3.13 -16.21
CA GLY A 8 1.05 4.56 -16.06
C GLY A 8 1.16 5.30 -17.38
N HIS A 9 2.16 4.98 -18.20
CA HIS A 9 2.31 5.52 -19.56
C HIS A 9 1.09 5.23 -20.43
N LEU A 10 0.57 4.00 -20.39
CA LEU A 10 -0.63 3.57 -21.12
C LEU A 10 -1.94 4.03 -20.48
N LYS A 11 -1.90 4.70 -19.31
CA LYS A 11 -3.07 5.17 -18.56
C LYS A 11 -4.12 4.08 -18.38
N LEU A 12 -3.71 2.90 -17.93
CA LEU A 12 -4.59 1.76 -17.68
C LEU A 12 -5.58 2.05 -16.53
N LYS A 13 -6.65 2.79 -16.82
CA LYS A 13 -7.64 3.27 -15.84
C LYS A 13 -8.39 2.16 -15.09
N ASN A 14 -8.44 0.95 -15.67
CA ASN A 14 -9.10 -0.21 -15.07
C ASN A 14 -8.13 -1.05 -14.20
N LEU A 15 -6.85 -0.66 -14.11
CA LEU A 15 -5.88 -1.34 -13.26
C LEU A 15 -5.87 -0.73 -11.86
N VAL A 16 -6.25 -1.54 -10.88
CA VAL A 16 -6.24 -1.18 -9.45
C VAL A 16 -5.30 -2.14 -8.71
N MET A 17 -4.34 -1.60 -7.99
CA MET A 17 -3.43 -2.35 -7.13
C MET A 17 -3.77 -2.11 -5.67
N LEU A 18 -3.93 -3.16 -4.88
CA LEU A 18 -3.95 -3.09 -3.43
C LEU A 18 -2.53 -3.30 -2.92
N PHE A 19 -1.99 -2.31 -2.22
CA PHE A 19 -0.62 -2.36 -1.69
C PHE A 19 -0.66 -2.36 -0.17
N GLU A 20 -0.25 -3.48 0.44
CA GLU A 20 -0.23 -3.60 1.89
C GLU A 20 0.97 -2.83 2.48
N THR A 21 0.70 -1.98 3.47
CA THR A 21 1.73 -1.25 4.21
C THR A 21 1.61 -1.54 5.70
N ILE A 22 2.57 -2.28 6.23
CA ILE A 22 2.59 -2.62 7.65
C ILE A 22 3.27 -1.50 8.42
N GLN A 23 2.57 -0.90 9.38
CA GLN A 23 3.17 0.07 10.29
C GLN A 23 3.68 -0.63 11.56
N PHE A 24 5.00 -0.77 11.68
CA PHE A 24 5.63 -1.26 12.91
C PHE A 24 5.74 -0.13 13.94
N GLN A 25 5.17 -0.34 15.12
CA GLN A 25 5.09 0.68 16.18
C GLN A 25 6.46 1.08 16.73
N LEU A 26 7.47 0.22 16.60
CA LEU A 26 8.86 0.47 16.99
C LEU A 26 9.67 1.30 15.98
N MET A 27 9.15 1.51 14.76
CA MET A 27 9.89 2.18 13.66
C MET A 27 9.08 3.30 12.99
N VAL A 28 8.20 3.96 13.75
CA VAL A 28 7.19 4.91 13.23
C VAL A 28 7.81 6.05 12.40
N GLN A 29 8.96 6.59 12.81
CA GLN A 29 9.61 7.69 12.07
C GLN A 29 10.28 7.23 10.75
N GLN A 30 10.96 6.09 10.75
CA GLN A 30 11.59 5.55 9.54
C GLN A 30 10.52 5.13 8.50
N ILE A 31 9.42 4.55 8.97
CA ILE A 31 8.33 4.09 8.10
C ILE A 31 7.62 5.25 7.42
N SER A 32 7.41 6.39 8.11
CA SER A 32 6.79 7.56 7.48
C SER A 32 7.57 8.04 6.26
N ARG A 33 8.91 8.12 6.36
CA ARG A 33 9.78 8.50 5.23
C ARG A 33 9.71 7.49 4.07
N VAL A 34 9.65 6.20 4.40
CA VAL A 34 9.53 5.13 3.40
C VAL A 34 8.16 5.17 2.68
N LEU A 35 7.08 5.46 3.41
CA LEU A 35 5.72 5.59 2.84
C LEU A 35 5.59 6.81 1.93
N ASP A 36 6.15 7.95 2.33
CA ASP A 36 6.19 9.15 1.47
C ASP A 36 6.99 8.88 0.19
N ASN A 37 8.06 8.10 0.28
CA ASN A 37 8.81 7.65 -0.90
C ASN A 37 7.98 6.74 -1.81
N PHE A 38 7.17 5.83 -1.26
CA PHE A 38 6.27 5.01 -2.09
C PHE A 38 5.23 5.85 -2.82
N LYS A 39 4.55 6.77 -2.11
CA LYS A 39 3.58 7.69 -2.72
C LYS A 39 4.20 8.44 -3.89
N LYS A 40 5.32 9.13 -3.65
CA LYS A 40 6.03 9.91 -4.68
C LYS A 40 6.45 9.03 -5.86
N ARG A 41 6.90 7.81 -5.60
CA ARG A 41 7.34 6.87 -6.64
C ARG A 41 6.19 6.41 -7.53
N PHE A 42 5.03 6.08 -6.96
CA PHE A 42 3.85 5.73 -7.75
C PHE A 42 3.32 6.92 -8.54
N GLU A 43 3.23 8.09 -7.93
CA GLU A 43 2.84 9.33 -8.61
C GLU A 43 3.80 9.66 -9.77
N GLY A 44 5.12 9.47 -9.57
CA GLY A 44 6.13 9.63 -10.61
C GLY A 44 6.01 8.63 -11.77
N TYR A 45 5.41 7.47 -11.56
CA TYR A 45 5.05 6.54 -12.64
C TYR A 45 3.72 6.89 -13.33
N GLY A 46 3.05 7.97 -12.94
CA GLY A 46 1.75 8.36 -13.51
C GLY A 46 0.57 7.59 -12.91
N TRP A 47 0.68 7.10 -11.68
CA TRP A 47 -0.42 6.45 -10.96
C TRP A 47 -1.17 7.45 -10.07
N ASP A 48 -2.41 7.14 -9.73
CA ASP A 48 -3.09 7.71 -8.57
C ASP A 48 -2.73 6.93 -7.31
N TYR A 49 -2.64 7.62 -6.17
CA TYR A 49 -2.33 7.02 -4.87
C TYR A 49 -3.43 7.35 -3.87
N ILE A 50 -4.02 6.31 -3.27
CA ILE A 50 -5.02 6.43 -2.20
C ILE A 50 -4.45 5.73 -0.96
N SER A 51 -4.46 6.41 0.19
CA SER A 51 -4.02 5.83 1.47
C SER A 51 -5.23 5.64 2.37
N ILE A 52 -5.38 4.45 2.94
CA ILE A 52 -6.49 4.09 3.84
C ILE A 52 -6.01 3.28 5.04
N ASN A 53 -6.83 3.24 6.09
CA ASN A 53 -6.76 2.18 7.10
C ASN A 53 -7.30 0.87 6.51
N GLY A 54 -6.43 -0.12 6.34
CA GLY A 54 -6.76 -1.44 5.78
C GLY A 54 -7.63 -2.31 6.69
N HIS A 55 -7.90 -1.87 7.92
CA HIS A 55 -8.83 -2.51 8.85
C HIS A 55 -10.13 -1.71 9.03
N ASN A 56 -10.36 -0.68 8.20
CA ASN A 56 -11.59 0.11 8.21
C ASN A 56 -12.39 -0.13 6.92
N GLU A 57 -13.43 -0.96 7.02
CA GLU A 57 -14.30 -1.33 5.90
C GLU A 57 -14.91 -0.11 5.17
N LYS A 58 -15.26 0.95 5.91
CA LYS A 58 -15.84 2.16 5.33
C LYS A 58 -14.83 2.89 4.44
N GLU A 59 -13.56 2.93 4.85
CA GLU A 59 -12.50 3.54 4.04
C GLU A 59 -12.17 2.70 2.81
N ILE A 60 -12.11 1.38 2.96
CA ILE A 60 -11.90 0.43 1.85
C ILE A 60 -13.00 0.62 0.80
N PHE A 61 -14.27 0.60 1.23
CA PHE A 61 -15.40 0.75 0.32
C PHE A 61 -15.41 2.11 -0.39
N LYS A 62 -15.08 3.20 0.33
CA LYS A 62 -14.95 4.53 -0.27
C LYS A 62 -13.81 4.58 -1.30
N ALA A 63 -12.67 3.96 -1.02
CA ALA A 63 -11.55 3.89 -1.95
C ALA A 63 -11.90 3.09 -3.21
N LEU A 64 -12.52 1.91 -3.04
CA LEU A 64 -12.99 1.08 -4.15
C LEU A 64 -14.03 1.79 -5.02
N LYS A 65 -14.94 2.56 -4.43
CA LYS A 65 -15.87 3.41 -5.20
C LYS A 65 -15.16 4.55 -5.94
N LYS A 66 -14.14 5.15 -5.33
CA LYS A 66 -13.37 6.25 -5.94
C LYS A 66 -12.61 5.77 -7.17
N VAL A 67 -11.97 4.60 -7.11
CA VAL A 67 -11.17 4.08 -8.25
C VAL A 67 -12.00 3.73 -9.47
N GLN A 68 -13.30 3.44 -9.33
CA GLN A 68 -14.20 3.22 -10.49
C GLN A 68 -14.28 4.45 -11.42
N LYS A 69 -13.95 5.64 -10.92
CA LYS A 69 -13.96 6.89 -11.68
C LYS A 69 -12.55 7.36 -12.08
N ALA A 70 -11.52 6.54 -11.83
CA ALA A 70 -10.14 6.90 -12.13
C ALA A 70 -9.90 7.00 -13.65
N LYS A 71 -8.93 7.84 -14.02
CA LYS A 71 -8.53 8.07 -15.43
C LYS A 71 -7.15 7.47 -15.76
N LYS A 72 -6.46 6.94 -14.76
CA LYS A 72 -5.11 6.38 -14.82
C LYS A 72 -5.02 5.26 -13.77
N PRO A 73 -4.04 4.34 -13.83
CA PRO A 73 -3.97 3.23 -12.88
C PRO A 73 -3.85 3.76 -11.45
N THR A 74 -4.49 3.07 -10.51
CA THR A 74 -4.56 3.52 -9.12
C THR A 74 -3.99 2.48 -8.17
N VAL A 75 -3.18 2.93 -7.21
CA VAL A 75 -2.77 2.12 -6.07
C VAL A 75 -3.54 2.55 -4.83
N ILE A 76 -4.12 1.59 -4.11
CA ILE A 76 -4.74 1.75 -2.80
C ILE A 76 -3.80 1.15 -1.77
N SER A 77 -3.07 2.03 -1.08
CA SER A 77 -2.19 1.69 0.02
C SER A 77 -3.00 1.43 1.28
N CYS A 78 -3.04 0.16 1.68
CA CYS A 78 -3.80 -0.35 2.81
C CYS A 78 -2.88 -0.45 4.02
N LYS A 79 -3.06 0.42 5.01
CA LYS A 79 -2.29 0.36 6.25
C LYS A 79 -2.82 -0.75 7.13
N THR A 80 -2.03 -1.79 7.35
CA THR A 80 -2.44 -2.95 8.15
C THR A 80 -1.53 -3.11 9.37
N LYS A 81 -2.09 -3.78 10.38
CA LYS A 81 -1.35 -4.33 11.52
C LYS A 81 -1.06 -5.80 11.25
N ILE A 82 0.21 -6.21 11.35
CA ILE A 82 0.58 -7.62 11.22
C ILE A 82 -0.11 -8.48 12.28
N GLY A 83 -0.61 -9.67 11.91
CA GLY A 83 -1.31 -10.55 12.84
C GLY A 83 -2.58 -9.95 13.44
N TYR A 84 -3.21 -8.96 12.78
CA TYR A 84 -4.48 -8.39 13.21
C TYR A 84 -5.53 -9.48 13.49
N GLY A 85 -6.29 -9.31 14.57
CA GLY A 85 -7.25 -10.31 15.05
C GLY A 85 -6.66 -11.46 15.89
N SER A 86 -5.34 -11.68 15.89
CA SER A 86 -4.74 -12.70 16.75
C SER A 86 -4.50 -12.18 18.17
N PRO A 87 -5.10 -12.80 19.22
CA PRO A 87 -4.94 -12.34 20.59
C PRO A 87 -3.47 -12.38 21.06
N ASN A 88 -2.70 -13.36 20.61
CA ASN A 88 -1.34 -13.61 21.10
C ASN A 88 -0.22 -13.15 20.13
N LYS A 89 -0.56 -12.94 18.85
CA LYS A 89 0.41 -12.63 17.78
C LYS A 89 0.17 -11.28 17.07
N SER A 90 -0.87 -10.53 17.43
CA SER A 90 -1.11 -9.21 16.81
C SER A 90 0.02 -8.23 17.11
N GLY A 91 0.55 -7.61 16.05
CA GLY A 91 1.67 -6.67 16.11
C GLY A 91 3.04 -7.32 16.28
N LYS A 92 3.13 -8.66 16.33
CA LYS A 92 4.39 -9.39 16.51
C LYS A 92 4.81 -10.05 15.20
N ALA A 93 5.91 -9.57 14.62
CA ALA A 93 6.65 -10.31 13.61
C ALA A 93 7.78 -11.07 14.31
N ARG A 94 8.00 -12.34 13.96
CA ARG A 94 9.31 -12.96 14.22
C ARG A 94 10.27 -12.37 13.18
N PRO A 95 11.47 -11.90 13.57
CA PRO A 95 12.52 -11.65 12.59
C PRO A 95 12.71 -12.94 11.79
N MET A 96 12.63 -12.87 10.47
CA MET A 96 13.10 -13.97 9.65
C MET A 96 14.63 -13.95 9.79
N GLU A 97 15.23 -15.02 10.32
CA GLU A 97 16.67 -15.23 10.14
C GLU A 97 16.90 -15.42 8.65
N VAL A 98 17.36 -14.35 8.00
CA VAL A 98 17.86 -14.42 6.63
C VAL A 98 19.25 -15.04 6.69
N HIS A 99 19.30 -16.36 6.58
CA HIS A 99 20.51 -17.05 6.16
C HIS A 99 20.69 -16.76 4.67
N TRP A 100 21.59 -15.83 4.36
CA TRP A 100 22.09 -15.64 3.00
C TRP A 100 23.23 -16.64 2.79
N GLU A 101 22.91 -17.80 2.24
CA GLU A 101 23.85 -18.55 1.40
C GLU A 101 23.71 -18.09 -0.06
#